data_AF-M7SC35-F1
#
_entry.id   AF-M7SC35-F1
#
_cell.length_a   1.000
_cell.length_b   1.000
_cell.length_c   1.000
_cell.angle_alpha   90.00
_cell.angle_beta   90.00
_cell.angle_gamma   90.00
#
_symmetry.space_group_name_H-M   'P 1'
#
loop_
_entity.id
_entity.type
_entity.pdbx_description
1 polymer ?
#
loop_
_entity_poly.entity_id
_entity_poly.type
_entity_poly.pdbx_seq_one_letter_code
_entity_poly.pdbx_strand_id
1 'polypeptide(L)'
;MENPMFEDLLKALGRLGITEPPSELPEEIQNLVPDEVTAQDAAQLLVSDSTSNPTDILGAFYVLLSSEHGVTVRDGNEEHRRAWNKIIEYVGDTILPILSIEPPEEEKSDTKLSSRTLISVAAFTNSGDAWTTTQSAELSEKLLEDHFRSQEKERVNDEEQLARFVAEDVLSDLLRPLFSKSRPATVTASGRKAEFVEPSRYDNASAEAEARKPWKYDRRYAVTVFEWAEQILQKSWHLFTPVLLTLLDEPQTALKVRALDMFRDFWSRCPGDLMRQTGLAQVFEDAVFPAVLYLPSLTPVEESVAILNAAYPALMVLVGINLELAANELCTEATTATFTQGQQKLLDRLVREGILVGYHHASEHVRIVELLCYQLRCIVNWMGILTVKYLKNLIPMVTEIMTEPFGTQYPPGLSSAIRLLQAILRTCWPRIPHYCNEIIKALMVCWLNVEEEEEGLFPSGGPDAAQLQGEMTKTAGMLAAVMKAADLDMDERVSPLIKTEPQLGKLFKLANSSSGGGSSHEV
;
A
#
# COMPACT_ATOMS: atom_id res chain seq x y z
N MET A 1 29.02 42.44 0.59
CA MET A 1 28.49 42.88 1.90
C MET A 1 28.66 41.69 2.81
N GLU A 2 29.63 41.75 3.72
CA GLU A 2 29.87 40.70 4.72
C GLU A 2 28.67 40.67 5.67
N ASN A 3 28.07 39.49 5.88
CA ASN A 3 26.97 39.33 6.80
C ASN A 3 27.56 38.98 8.19
N PRO A 4 27.56 39.91 9.17
CA PRO A 4 28.19 39.70 10.48
C PRO A 4 27.47 38.62 11.32
N MET A 5 26.31 38.15 10.86
CA MET A 5 25.44 37.22 11.59
C MET A 5 26.05 35.82 11.83
N PHE A 6 26.93 35.34 10.94
CA PHE A 6 27.47 33.97 11.01
C PHE A 6 29.00 33.92 11.20
N GLU A 7 29.65 35.07 11.39
CA GLU A 7 31.10 35.17 11.41
C GLU A 7 31.73 34.44 12.61
N ASP A 8 31.09 34.54 13.78
CA ASP A 8 31.54 33.87 15.00
C ASP A 8 31.33 32.35 14.93
N LEU A 9 30.24 31.91 14.27
CA LEU A 9 29.96 30.49 14.01
C LEU A 9 31.01 29.88 13.07
N LEU A 10 31.32 30.55 11.96
CA LEU A 10 32.34 30.10 10.99
C LEU A 10 33.73 30.04 11.63
N LYS A 11 34.10 31.02 12.46
CA LYS A 11 35.38 31.02 13.20
C LYS A 11 35.46 29.89 14.22
N ALA A 12 34.36 29.57 14.90
CA ALA A 12 34.32 28.47 15.85
C ALA A 12 34.50 27.12 15.14
N LEU A 13 33.83 26.92 14.00
CA LEU A 13 33.91 25.68 13.23
C LEU A 13 35.28 25.47 12.58
N GLY A 14 35.89 26.52 12.03
CA GLY A 14 37.24 26.46 11.48
C GLY A 14 38.32 26.12 12.54
N ARG A 15 38.06 26.36 13.83
CA ARG A 15 38.95 25.94 14.94
C ARG A 15 38.76 24.49 15.36
N LEU A 16 37.55 23.96 15.18
CA LEU A 16 37.18 22.61 15.59
C LEU A 16 37.59 21.54 14.59
N GLY A 17 37.77 21.90 13.31
CA GLY A 17 38.21 20.96 12.28
C GLY A 17 37.27 19.75 12.19
N ILE A 18 35.95 19.99 12.15
CA ILE A 18 34.93 18.94 12.18
C ILE A 18 35.03 18.12 10.89
N THR A 19 35.68 16.95 10.97
CA THR A 19 35.74 15.98 9.87
C THR A 19 34.53 15.05 9.85
N GLU A 20 33.81 14.93 10.96
CA GLU A 20 32.58 14.13 11.09
C GLU A 20 31.51 14.88 11.90
N PRO A 21 30.23 14.83 11.51
CA PRO A 21 29.17 15.51 12.25
C PRO A 21 29.00 14.89 13.66
N PRO A 22 29.10 15.70 14.74
CA PRO A 22 28.98 15.19 16.11
C PRO A 22 27.54 14.73 16.41
N SER A 23 27.38 13.74 17.31
CA SER A 23 26.05 13.25 17.73
C SER A 23 25.21 14.31 18.44
N GLU A 24 25.87 15.21 19.15
CA GLU A 24 25.30 16.36 19.82
C GLU A 24 26.27 17.53 19.56
N LEU A 25 25.74 18.64 19.07
CA LEU A 25 26.53 19.85 18.86
C LEU A 25 27.02 20.36 20.24
N PRO A 26 28.30 20.70 20.40
CA PRO A 26 28.80 21.34 21.62
C PRO A 26 27.94 22.55 21.99
N GLU A 27 27.61 22.73 23.26
CA GLU A 27 26.80 23.87 23.75
C GLU A 27 27.39 25.22 23.31
N GLU A 28 28.73 25.30 23.23
CA GLU A 28 29.46 26.48 22.73
C GLU A 28 29.10 26.84 21.28
N ILE A 29 28.79 25.86 20.43
CA ILE A 29 28.38 26.08 19.04
C ILE A 29 26.88 26.34 18.95
N GLN A 30 26.07 25.63 19.74
CA GLN A 30 24.62 25.83 19.78
C GLN A 30 24.26 27.27 20.19
N ASN A 31 24.98 27.83 21.16
CA ASN A 31 24.79 29.21 21.62
C ASN A 31 25.19 30.28 20.59
N LEU A 32 25.88 29.89 19.52
CA LEU A 32 26.26 30.78 18.40
C LEU A 32 25.26 30.72 17.24
N VAL A 33 24.25 29.84 17.31
CA VAL A 33 23.18 29.77 16.32
C VAL A 33 22.17 30.89 16.59
N PRO A 34 21.86 31.77 15.61
CA PRO A 34 20.84 32.79 15.78
C PRO A 34 19.44 32.21 16.03
N ASP A 35 18.66 32.87 16.89
CA ASP A 35 17.32 32.42 17.31
C ASP A 35 16.29 32.34 16.15
N GLU A 36 16.42 33.22 15.14
CA GLU A 36 15.60 33.21 13.92
C GLU A 36 16.50 33.30 12.69
N VAL A 37 16.49 32.25 11.86
CA VAL A 37 17.18 32.21 10.57
C VAL A 37 16.16 31.98 9.46
N THR A 38 16.07 32.87 8.48
CA THR A 38 15.21 32.65 7.30
C THR A 38 15.95 31.85 6.23
N ALA A 39 15.21 31.24 5.29
CA ALA A 39 15.81 30.57 4.13
C ALA A 39 16.73 31.51 3.31
N GLN A 40 16.44 32.81 3.32
CA GLN A 40 17.25 33.81 2.63
C GLN A 40 18.56 34.11 3.38
N ASP A 41 18.54 34.13 4.71
CA ASP A 41 19.76 34.28 5.53
C ASP A 41 20.67 33.05 5.38
N ALA A 42 20.08 31.86 5.36
CA ALA A 42 20.80 30.61 5.09
C ALA A 42 21.40 30.58 3.67
N ALA A 43 20.67 31.05 2.65
CA ALA A 43 21.19 31.18 1.30
C ALA A 43 22.32 32.22 1.22
N GLN A 44 22.25 33.30 1.99
CA GLN A 44 23.32 34.29 2.07
C GLN A 44 24.58 33.76 2.76
N LEU A 45 24.44 32.91 3.78
CA LEU A 45 25.56 32.20 4.39
C LEU A 45 26.33 31.40 3.33
N LEU A 46 25.61 30.59 2.55
CA LEU A 46 26.21 29.71 1.54
C LEU A 46 26.79 30.48 0.34
N VAL A 47 26.16 31.58 -0.09
CA VAL A 47 26.59 32.35 -1.28
C VAL A 47 27.61 33.45 -0.95
N SER A 48 27.99 33.63 0.32
CA SER A 48 28.93 34.69 0.69
C SER A 48 30.34 34.45 0.14
N ASP A 49 30.94 35.45 -0.52
CA ASP A 49 32.32 35.50 -1.06
C ASP A 49 33.42 35.42 0.05
N SER A 50 33.11 34.87 1.21
CA SER A 50 34.02 34.83 2.33
C SER A 50 35.15 33.84 2.08
N THR A 51 36.36 34.18 2.52
CA THR A 51 37.61 33.39 2.46
C THR A 51 37.57 32.08 3.26
N SER A 52 36.39 31.61 3.63
CA SER A 52 36.14 30.47 4.49
C SER A 52 36.17 29.18 3.67
N ASN A 53 36.71 28.09 4.25
CA ASN A 53 36.74 26.81 3.58
C ASN A 53 35.30 26.33 3.29
N PRO A 54 34.97 25.86 2.09
CA PRO A 54 33.63 25.35 1.78
C PRO A 54 33.13 24.28 2.75
N THR A 55 34.03 23.49 3.37
CA THR A 55 33.67 22.53 4.43
C THR A 55 33.18 23.21 5.70
N ASP A 56 33.73 24.37 6.08
CA ASP A 56 33.32 25.13 7.26
C ASP A 56 31.97 25.80 7.02
N ILE A 57 31.71 26.24 5.80
CA ILE A 57 30.42 26.80 5.36
C ILE A 57 29.33 25.71 5.37
N LEU A 58 29.62 24.51 4.85
CA LEU A 58 28.72 23.37 4.93
C LEU A 58 28.52 22.90 6.37
N GLY A 59 29.57 22.92 7.20
CA GLY A 59 29.50 22.65 8.62
C GLY A 59 28.60 23.64 9.36
N ALA A 60 28.70 24.94 9.05
CA ALA A 60 27.83 25.97 9.63
C ALA A 60 26.39 25.76 9.21
N PHE A 61 26.16 25.44 7.94
CA PHE A 61 24.82 25.13 7.45
C PHE A 61 24.24 23.87 8.11
N TYR A 62 25.05 22.82 8.30
CA TYR A 62 24.64 21.61 9.03
C TYR A 62 24.26 21.92 10.49
N VAL A 63 25.03 22.77 11.17
CA VAL A 63 24.74 23.24 12.53
C VAL A 63 23.41 23.98 12.60
N LEU A 64 23.14 24.88 11.63
CA LEU A 64 21.87 25.60 11.54
C LEU A 64 20.69 24.63 11.40
N LEU A 65 20.81 23.65 10.50
CA LEU A 65 19.77 22.64 10.28
C LEU A 65 19.56 21.72 11.49
N SER A 66 20.59 21.49 12.28
CA SER A 66 20.55 20.59 13.45
C SER A 66 20.20 21.31 14.76
N SER A 67 20.01 22.62 14.73
CA SER A 67 19.63 23.43 15.90
C SER A 67 18.13 23.33 16.20
N GLU A 68 17.74 23.55 17.46
CA GLU A 68 16.31 23.57 17.87
C GLU A 68 15.49 24.65 17.15
N HIS A 69 16.15 25.70 16.64
CA HIS A 69 15.52 26.84 15.98
C HIS A 69 15.27 26.59 14.48
N GLY A 70 16.09 25.74 13.85
CA GLY A 70 15.99 25.39 12.43
C GLY A 70 16.03 26.59 11.48
N VAL A 71 15.63 26.36 10.22
CA VAL A 71 15.42 27.44 9.24
C VAL A 71 13.93 27.73 9.17
N THR A 72 13.53 28.94 9.57
CA THR A 72 12.13 29.37 9.55
C THR A 72 11.61 29.45 8.11
N VAL A 73 10.54 28.69 7.84
CA VAL A 73 9.83 28.72 6.56
C VAL A 73 8.56 29.54 6.76
N ARG A 74 8.52 30.76 6.19
CA ARG A 74 7.29 31.55 6.10
C ARG A 74 6.59 31.19 4.79
N ASP A 75 5.31 30.84 4.86
CA ASP A 75 4.53 30.29 3.75
C ASP A 75 4.61 31.11 2.44
N GLY A 76 4.83 30.39 1.33
CA GLY A 76 4.19 30.69 0.04
C GLY A 76 4.86 31.64 -0.96
N ASN A 77 6.03 32.24 -0.69
CA ASN A 77 6.64 33.19 -1.65
C ASN A 77 7.60 32.51 -2.65
N GLU A 78 7.51 32.89 -3.95
CA GLU A 78 8.48 32.55 -5.01
C GLU A 78 9.95 32.77 -4.57
N GLU A 79 10.17 33.78 -3.73
CA GLU A 79 11.47 34.15 -3.18
C GLU A 79 12.07 33.07 -2.28
N HIS A 80 11.25 32.36 -1.48
CA HIS A 80 11.71 31.25 -0.65
C HIS A 80 12.16 30.07 -1.51
N ARG A 81 11.42 29.76 -2.58
CA ARG A 81 11.79 28.71 -3.53
C ARG A 81 13.11 29.02 -4.21
N ARG A 82 13.35 30.29 -4.59
CA ARG A 82 14.64 30.72 -5.14
C ARG A 82 15.77 30.60 -4.12
N ALA A 83 15.53 30.91 -2.85
CA ALA A 83 16.54 30.76 -1.80
C ALA A 83 16.95 29.29 -1.61
N TRP A 84 15.97 28.38 -1.55
CA TRP A 84 16.25 26.93 -1.47
C TRP A 84 16.96 26.39 -2.71
N ASN A 85 16.58 26.81 -3.92
CA ASN A 85 17.29 26.41 -5.13
C ASN A 85 18.76 26.84 -5.10
N LYS A 86 19.06 28.06 -4.62
CA LYS A 86 20.45 28.52 -4.45
C LYS A 86 21.23 27.70 -3.42
N ILE A 87 20.58 27.34 -2.31
CA ILE A 87 21.17 26.45 -1.30
C ILE A 87 21.51 25.10 -1.93
N ILE A 88 20.58 24.51 -2.67
CA ILE A 88 20.75 23.22 -3.35
C ILE A 88 21.87 23.29 -4.39
N GLU A 89 21.89 24.33 -5.24
CA GLU A 89 22.94 24.57 -6.22
C GLU A 89 24.31 24.70 -5.55
N TYR A 90 24.44 25.50 -4.49
CA TYR A 90 25.71 25.67 -3.79
C TYR A 90 26.21 24.37 -3.13
N VAL A 91 25.32 23.66 -2.44
CA VAL A 91 25.66 22.36 -1.82
C VAL A 91 26.08 21.36 -2.91
N GLY A 92 25.34 21.33 -4.02
CA GLY A 92 25.69 20.55 -5.21
C GLY A 92 27.07 20.90 -5.74
N ASP A 93 27.30 22.15 -6.11
CA ASP A 93 28.56 22.66 -6.68
C ASP A 93 29.77 22.51 -5.73
N THR A 94 29.54 22.52 -4.42
CA THR A 94 30.60 22.31 -3.42
C THR A 94 30.95 20.83 -3.27
N ILE A 95 29.95 19.95 -3.26
CA ILE A 95 30.14 18.51 -3.04
C ILE A 95 30.54 17.80 -4.34
N LEU A 96 30.04 18.21 -5.50
CA LEU A 96 30.28 17.54 -6.79
C LEU A 96 31.78 17.43 -7.14
N PRO A 97 32.62 18.46 -6.96
CA PRO A 97 34.06 18.38 -7.23
C PRO A 97 34.78 17.49 -6.21
N ILE A 98 34.30 17.42 -4.96
CA ILE A 98 34.83 16.52 -3.92
C ILE A 98 34.53 15.06 -4.29
N LEU A 99 33.36 14.80 -4.87
CA LEU A 99 32.96 13.48 -5.36
C LEU A 99 33.57 13.12 -6.74
N SER A 100 33.97 14.12 -7.53
CA SER A 100 34.57 13.95 -8.87
C SER A 100 36.10 13.88 -8.87
N ILE A 101 36.72 13.80 -7.69
CA ILE A 101 38.12 13.38 -7.57
C ILE A 101 38.19 11.96 -8.13
N GLU A 102 39.08 11.72 -9.10
CA GLU A 102 39.36 10.36 -9.60
C GLU A 102 39.45 9.39 -8.42
N PRO A 103 38.91 8.14 -8.55
CA PRO A 103 39.05 7.17 -7.48
C PRO A 103 40.52 7.13 -7.08
N PRO A 104 40.85 7.29 -5.79
CA PRO A 104 42.24 7.34 -5.37
C PRO A 104 42.97 6.16 -6.01
N GLU A 105 44.03 6.44 -6.77
CA GLU A 105 44.88 5.44 -7.39
C GLU A 105 45.24 4.38 -6.35
N GLU A 106 44.55 3.23 -6.36
CA GLU A 106 44.73 2.05 -5.52
C GLU A 106 45.53 2.25 -4.20
N GLU A 107 45.23 3.28 -3.41
CA GLU A 107 45.59 3.26 -2.00
C GLU A 107 44.48 2.50 -1.31
N LYS A 108 44.74 1.21 -1.12
CA LYS A 108 44.05 0.29 -0.21
C LYS A 108 44.01 0.89 1.19
N SER A 109 43.19 1.90 1.39
CA SER A 109 42.65 2.22 2.71
C SER A 109 41.34 1.46 2.80
N ASP A 110 41.32 0.45 3.67
CA ASP A 110 40.12 -0.22 4.19
C ASP A 110 39.26 0.82 4.93
N THR A 111 38.72 1.83 4.24
CA THR A 111 37.83 2.81 4.83
C THR A 111 36.44 2.21 4.92
N LYS A 112 36.26 1.35 5.93
CA LYS A 112 34.95 0.85 6.35
C LYS A 112 34.05 2.04 6.63
N LEU A 113 32.94 2.18 5.89
CA LEU A 113 31.97 3.24 6.11
C LEU A 113 31.42 3.12 7.54
N SER A 114 31.30 4.25 8.24
CA SER A 114 30.74 4.27 9.59
C SER A 114 29.24 3.90 9.55
N SER A 115 28.73 3.31 10.64
CA SER A 115 27.30 2.93 10.75
C SER A 115 26.36 4.12 10.47
N ARG A 116 26.74 5.33 10.90
CA ARG A 116 25.96 6.55 10.65
C ARG A 116 25.90 6.92 9.16
N THR A 117 27.00 6.73 8.45
CA THR A 117 27.05 6.98 7.00
C THR A 117 26.16 5.98 6.28
N LEU A 118 26.22 4.70 6.65
CA LEU A 118 25.38 3.66 6.07
C LEU A 118 23.88 3.90 6.34
N ILE A 119 23.50 4.33 7.54
CA ILE A 119 22.11 4.74 7.86
C ILE A 119 21.69 5.93 6.98
N SER A 120 22.59 6.90 6.78
CA SER A 120 22.30 8.07 5.95
C SER A 120 22.14 7.68 4.49
N VAL A 121 22.94 6.76 3.97
CA VAL A 121 22.77 6.22 2.60
C VAL A 121 21.44 5.45 2.50
N ALA A 122 21.10 4.63 3.50
CA ALA A 122 19.84 3.89 3.55
C ALA A 122 18.60 4.80 3.52
N ALA A 123 18.70 6.03 4.04
CA ALA A 123 17.63 7.04 4.02
C ALA A 123 17.25 7.52 2.61
N PHE A 124 18.10 7.30 1.60
CA PHE A 124 17.88 7.73 0.22
C PHE A 124 17.52 6.57 -0.70
N THR A 125 17.16 5.40 -0.20
CA THR A 125 16.87 4.21 -1.04
C THR A 125 15.49 4.25 -1.70
N ASN A 126 14.53 5.02 -1.17
CA ASN A 126 13.18 5.08 -1.73
C ASN A 126 12.98 6.35 -2.57
N SER A 127 12.75 6.18 -3.87
CA SER A 127 12.50 7.26 -4.84
C SER A 127 11.17 8.00 -4.66
N GLY A 128 10.24 7.45 -3.86
CA GLY A 128 8.96 8.08 -3.52
C GLY A 128 9.05 9.09 -2.38
N ASP A 129 10.19 9.16 -1.68
CA ASP A 129 10.40 10.15 -0.62
C ASP A 129 10.65 11.55 -1.19
N ALA A 130 10.11 12.58 -0.53
CA ALA A 130 10.22 13.96 -0.98
C ALA A 130 11.67 14.50 -1.03
N TRP A 131 12.60 13.85 -0.34
CA TRP A 131 14.03 14.22 -0.29
C TRP A 131 14.92 13.37 -1.20
N THR A 132 14.34 12.46 -2.00
CA THR A 132 15.09 11.50 -2.82
C THR A 132 14.75 11.67 -4.31
N THR A 133 15.66 11.24 -5.19
CA THR A 133 15.43 11.12 -6.63
C THR A 133 15.72 9.69 -7.09
N THR A 134 15.21 9.27 -8.26
CA THR A 134 15.51 7.93 -8.82
C THR A 134 17.01 7.67 -8.94
N GLN A 135 17.79 8.68 -9.38
CA GLN A 135 19.24 8.54 -9.50
C GLN A 135 19.93 8.39 -8.13
N SER A 136 19.50 9.18 -7.14
CA SER A 136 20.02 9.07 -5.78
C SER A 136 19.67 7.73 -5.13
N ALA A 137 18.46 7.21 -5.38
CA ALA A 137 18.04 5.90 -4.90
C ALA A 137 18.88 4.77 -5.48
N GLU A 138 19.05 4.73 -6.79
CA GLU A 138 19.90 3.72 -7.45
C GLU A 138 21.35 3.78 -6.97
N LEU A 139 21.89 4.98 -6.76
CA LEU A 139 23.26 5.17 -6.27
C LEU A 139 23.39 4.71 -4.82
N SER A 140 22.44 5.05 -3.96
CA SER A 140 22.43 4.61 -2.56
C SER A 140 22.29 3.10 -2.42
N GLU A 141 21.42 2.47 -3.22
CA GLU A 141 21.31 1.01 -3.28
C GLU A 141 22.64 0.36 -3.70
N LYS A 142 23.27 0.86 -4.76
CA LYS A 142 24.58 0.36 -5.22
C LYS A 142 25.66 0.50 -4.17
N LEU A 143 25.74 1.65 -3.49
CA LEU A 143 26.73 1.87 -2.43
C LEU A 143 26.56 0.90 -1.26
N LEU A 144 25.32 0.62 -0.86
CA LEU A 144 25.03 -0.35 0.20
C LEU A 144 25.36 -1.77 -0.26
N GLU A 145 24.96 -2.15 -1.49
CA GLU A 145 25.31 -3.45 -2.06
C GLU A 145 26.82 -3.64 -2.15
N ASP A 146 27.55 -2.66 -2.69
CA ASP A 146 29.00 -2.72 -2.87
C ASP A 146 29.71 -2.78 -1.51
N HIS A 147 29.26 -2.03 -0.50
CA HIS A 147 29.84 -2.09 0.84
C HIS A 147 29.70 -3.48 1.48
N PHE A 148 28.53 -4.13 1.33
CA PHE A 148 28.30 -5.46 1.87
C PHE A 148 28.77 -6.61 0.95
N ARG A 149 29.06 -6.36 -0.34
CA ARG A 149 29.62 -7.35 -1.30
C ARG A 149 31.15 -7.32 -1.42
N SER A 150 31.80 -6.16 -1.25
CA SER A 150 33.23 -5.97 -1.57
C SER A 150 34.20 -6.57 -0.56
N GLN A 151 33.74 -7.19 0.54
CA GLN A 151 34.59 -7.92 1.49
C GLN A 151 34.90 -9.35 1.04
N GLU A 152 35.26 -9.49 -0.24
CA GLU A 152 35.32 -10.74 -1.01
C GLU A 152 36.39 -11.77 -0.52
N LYS A 153 37.10 -11.50 0.56
CA LYS A 153 38.08 -12.43 1.16
C LYS A 153 37.53 -13.36 2.25
N GLU A 154 36.34 -13.11 2.81
CA GLU A 154 35.77 -13.94 3.88
C GLU A 154 34.26 -14.20 3.68
N ARG A 155 33.91 -14.96 2.64
CA ARG A 155 32.53 -15.35 2.22
C ARG A 155 31.58 -15.95 3.27
N VAL A 156 31.98 -16.07 4.53
CA VAL A 156 31.13 -16.57 5.62
C VAL A 156 30.54 -15.41 6.45
N ASN A 157 31.07 -14.19 6.32
CA ASN A 157 30.80 -13.10 7.26
C ASN A 157 29.82 -12.01 6.75
N ASP A 158 29.53 -11.94 5.44
CA ASP A 158 28.80 -10.80 4.86
C ASP A 158 27.33 -10.70 5.33
N GLU A 159 26.60 -11.82 5.29
CA GLU A 159 25.20 -11.87 5.78
C GLU A 159 25.11 -11.67 7.30
N GLU A 160 26.14 -12.07 8.04
CA GLU A 160 26.19 -11.93 9.49
C GLU A 160 26.54 -10.48 9.88
N GLN A 161 27.42 -9.83 9.14
CA GLN A 161 27.73 -8.41 9.28
C GLN A 161 26.53 -7.52 8.92
N LEU A 162 25.85 -7.78 7.81
CA LEU A 162 24.61 -7.08 7.46
C LEU A 162 23.53 -7.32 8.53
N ALA A 163 23.36 -8.58 8.96
CA ALA A 163 22.40 -8.92 10.00
C ALA A 163 22.68 -8.19 11.31
N ARG A 164 23.95 -8.09 11.68
CA ARG A 164 24.41 -7.38 12.87
C ARG A 164 24.19 -5.89 12.77
N PHE A 165 24.58 -5.27 11.65
CA PHE A 165 24.37 -3.84 11.41
C PHE A 165 22.88 -3.47 11.51
N VAL A 166 22.02 -4.27 10.87
CA VAL A 166 20.59 -3.99 10.94
C VAL A 166 20.02 -4.26 12.34
N ALA A 167 20.47 -5.30 13.05
CA ALA A 167 19.96 -5.60 14.39
C ALA A 167 20.41 -4.61 15.47
N GLU A 168 21.70 -4.26 15.48
CA GLU A 168 22.33 -3.39 16.48
C GLU A 168 22.11 -1.92 16.10
N ASP A 169 22.69 -1.46 14.98
CA ASP A 169 22.71 -0.04 14.63
C ASP A 169 21.33 0.48 14.14
N VAL A 170 20.60 -0.30 13.33
CA VAL A 170 19.33 0.16 12.76
C VAL A 170 18.15 -0.09 13.70
N LEU A 171 17.88 -1.33 14.06
CA LEU A 171 16.68 -1.69 14.83
C LEU A 171 16.80 -1.28 16.30
N SER A 172 17.96 -1.52 16.93
CA SER A 172 18.14 -1.27 18.37
C SER A 172 18.54 0.18 18.68
N ASP A 173 19.48 0.76 17.93
CA ASP A 173 20.02 2.09 18.25
C ASP A 173 19.25 3.23 17.58
N LEU A 174 18.76 3.04 16.34
CA LEU A 174 17.98 4.07 15.63
C LEU A 174 16.47 3.92 15.86
N LEU A 175 15.87 2.80 15.46
CA LEU A 175 14.41 2.69 15.35
C LEU A 175 13.73 2.49 16.70
N ARG A 176 14.26 1.62 17.57
CA ARG A 176 13.62 1.35 18.87
C ARG A 176 13.42 2.61 19.72
N PRO A 177 14.40 3.53 19.88
CA PRO A 177 14.17 4.79 20.61
C PRO A 177 13.08 5.64 19.96
N LEU A 178 13.09 5.76 18.63
CA LEU A 178 12.14 6.59 17.90
C LEU A 178 10.69 6.09 18.02
N PHE A 179 10.50 4.77 17.97
CA PHE A 179 9.17 4.16 18.01
C PHE A 179 8.68 3.80 19.43
N SER A 180 9.56 3.83 20.44
CA SER A 180 9.25 3.39 21.81
C SER A 180 8.04 4.08 22.44
N LYS A 181 7.85 5.39 22.19
CA LYS A 181 6.75 6.21 22.71
C LYS A 181 5.44 6.06 21.93
N SER A 182 5.51 5.52 20.71
CA SER A 182 4.37 5.31 19.80
C SER A 182 3.92 3.85 19.72
N ARG A 183 4.49 2.96 20.54
CA ARG A 183 4.23 1.52 20.45
C ARG A 183 2.79 1.18 20.88
N PRO A 184 2.07 0.33 20.12
CA PRO A 184 0.75 -0.14 20.51
C PRO A 184 0.79 -0.98 21.80
N ALA A 185 -0.23 -0.84 22.65
CA ALA A 185 -0.35 -1.60 23.89
C ALA A 185 -0.58 -3.12 23.67
N THR A 186 -0.93 -3.51 22.46
CA THR A 186 -1.17 -4.90 22.04
C THR A 186 0.11 -5.74 21.94
N VAL A 187 1.30 -5.09 21.95
CA VAL A 187 2.59 -5.76 21.88
C VAL A 187 3.59 -5.30 22.95
N THR A 188 4.42 -6.26 23.38
CA THR A 188 5.54 -6.01 24.29
C THR A 188 6.66 -5.24 23.60
N ALA A 189 7.60 -4.72 24.39
CA ALA A 189 8.83 -4.11 23.87
C ALA A 189 9.69 -5.08 23.03
N SER A 190 9.46 -6.38 23.15
CA SER A 190 10.12 -7.43 22.39
C SER A 190 9.31 -7.89 21.16
N GLY A 191 8.23 -7.20 20.80
CA GLY A 191 7.41 -7.52 19.62
C GLY A 191 6.59 -8.79 19.73
N ARG A 192 6.37 -9.30 20.94
CA ARG A 192 5.43 -10.40 21.21
C ARG A 192 4.07 -9.85 21.57
N LYS A 193 3.01 -10.64 21.36
CA LYS A 193 1.65 -10.29 21.82
C LYS A 193 1.66 -10.03 23.34
N ALA A 194 1.07 -8.92 23.77
CA ALA A 194 0.91 -8.62 25.18
C ALA A 194 -0.18 -9.51 25.81
N GLU A 195 0.12 -10.13 26.96
CA GLU A 195 -0.85 -10.96 27.70
C GLU A 195 -1.94 -10.12 28.38
N PHE A 196 -1.63 -8.86 28.68
CA PHE A 196 -2.54 -7.91 29.32
C PHE A 196 -2.58 -6.62 28.50
N VAL A 197 -3.76 -6.29 27.97
CA VAL A 197 -4.02 -5.03 27.26
C VAL A 197 -4.98 -4.22 28.13
N GLU A 198 -4.48 -3.15 28.76
CA GLU A 198 -5.36 -2.20 29.42
C GLU A 198 -5.95 -1.24 28.36
N PRO A 199 -7.29 -1.14 28.24
CA PRO A 199 -7.90 -0.21 27.30
C PRO A 199 -7.70 1.22 27.80
N SER A 200 -6.85 1.99 27.12
CA SER A 200 -6.72 3.43 27.40
C SER A 200 -8.01 4.13 26.96
N ARG A 201 -8.76 4.64 27.93
CA ARG A 201 -10.09 5.24 27.69
C ARG A 201 -10.05 6.71 27.24
N TYR A 202 -8.88 7.37 27.18
CA TYR A 202 -8.80 8.84 27.00
C TYR A 202 -7.55 9.41 26.28
N ASP A 203 -6.76 8.65 25.51
CA ASP A 203 -5.44 9.14 25.02
C ASP A 203 -5.38 9.75 23.61
N ASN A 204 -6.46 9.78 22.82
CA ASN A 204 -6.35 10.07 21.37
C ASN A 204 -5.70 11.44 21.06
N ALA A 205 -6.01 12.50 21.81
CA ALA A 205 -5.41 13.83 21.60
C ALA A 205 -3.92 13.88 21.98
N SER A 206 -3.48 13.00 22.88
CA SER A 206 -2.07 12.92 23.29
C SER A 206 -1.30 11.90 22.44
N ALA A 207 -1.98 10.95 21.81
CA ALA A 207 -1.39 9.95 20.91
C ALA A 207 -0.81 10.57 19.61
N GLU A 208 -1.37 11.69 19.14
CA GLU A 208 -0.85 12.43 17.98
C GLU A 208 0.23 13.46 18.31
N ALA A 209 0.54 13.66 19.60
CA ALA A 209 1.53 14.64 20.02
C ALA A 209 2.88 14.39 19.34
N GLU A 210 3.44 15.44 18.73
CA GLU A 210 4.71 15.41 18.00
C GLU A 210 5.84 14.80 18.83
N ALA A 211 5.91 15.14 20.12
CA ALA A 211 6.87 14.59 21.08
C ALA A 211 6.79 13.06 21.30
N ARG A 212 5.68 12.41 20.92
CA ARG A 212 5.51 10.95 20.97
C ARG A 212 5.89 10.26 19.66
N LYS A 213 5.94 10.99 18.53
CA LYS A 213 6.22 10.47 17.18
C LYS A 213 7.48 11.10 16.55
N PRO A 214 8.66 11.01 17.17
CA PRO A 214 9.89 11.56 16.59
C PRO A 214 10.23 10.93 15.24
N TRP A 215 9.87 9.67 15.00
CA TRP A 215 9.99 9.01 13.68
C TRP A 215 9.16 9.68 12.57
N LYS A 216 8.08 10.40 12.91
CA LYS A 216 7.19 11.06 11.95
C LYS A 216 7.57 12.51 11.69
N TYR A 217 8.01 13.22 12.72
CA TYR A 217 8.21 14.67 12.64
C TYR A 217 9.68 15.09 12.59
N ASP A 218 10.55 14.43 13.37
CA ASP A 218 11.99 14.72 13.42
C ASP A 218 12.75 13.88 12.38
N ARG A 219 12.67 12.55 12.47
CA ARG A 219 13.44 11.63 11.62
C ARG A 219 12.56 10.84 10.64
N ARG A 220 11.98 11.54 9.66
CA ARG A 220 11.08 10.95 8.63
C ARG A 220 11.71 9.79 7.85
N TYR A 221 13.02 9.85 7.62
CA TYR A 221 13.77 8.82 6.93
C TYR A 221 13.79 7.47 7.67
N ALA A 222 13.38 7.42 8.93
CA ALA A 222 13.29 6.18 9.71
C ALA A 222 12.39 5.13 9.03
N VAL A 223 11.34 5.54 8.33
CA VAL A 223 10.45 4.62 7.59
C VAL A 223 11.18 3.98 6.41
N THR A 224 11.96 4.77 5.67
CA THR A 224 12.77 4.30 4.52
C THR A 224 13.89 3.37 4.95
N VAL A 225 14.58 3.71 6.05
CA VAL A 225 15.59 2.84 6.63
C VAL A 225 14.99 1.53 7.15
N PHE A 226 13.78 1.58 7.73
CA PHE A 226 13.05 0.38 8.15
C PHE A 226 12.69 -0.53 6.95
N GLU A 227 12.16 0.05 5.87
CA GLU A 227 11.82 -0.68 4.63
C GLU A 227 13.06 -1.36 4.03
N TRP A 228 14.18 -0.64 3.94
CA TRP A 228 15.45 -1.21 3.47
C TRP A 228 15.95 -2.36 4.36
N ALA A 229 15.76 -2.25 5.68
CA ALA A 229 16.22 -3.25 6.65
C ALA A 229 15.47 -4.59 6.57
N GLU A 230 14.30 -4.68 5.92
CA GLU A 230 13.50 -5.91 5.82
C GLU A 230 14.19 -7.06 5.04
N GLN A 231 15.36 -6.80 4.45
CA GLN A 231 16.19 -7.81 3.79
C GLN A 231 16.67 -8.94 4.72
N ILE A 232 16.82 -8.68 6.03
CA ILE A 232 17.31 -9.67 7.01
C ILE A 232 16.23 -10.21 7.97
N LEU A 233 14.95 -10.02 7.60
CA LEU A 233 13.80 -10.17 8.49
C LEU A 233 13.71 -11.49 9.27
N GLN A 234 14.09 -12.61 8.65
CA GLN A 234 13.92 -13.94 9.25
C GLN A 234 14.64 -14.10 10.59
N LYS A 235 15.79 -13.42 10.79
CA LYS A 235 16.61 -13.54 12.00
C LYS A 235 16.11 -12.64 13.14
N SER A 236 15.46 -11.52 12.83
CA SER A 236 15.16 -10.45 13.79
C SER A 236 13.71 -9.93 13.73
N TRP A 237 12.77 -10.69 13.17
CA TRP A 237 11.35 -10.32 12.99
C TRP A 237 10.70 -9.64 14.21
N HIS A 238 11.06 -10.08 15.43
CA HIS A 238 10.53 -9.56 16.69
C HIS A 238 10.89 -8.10 16.96
N LEU A 239 11.97 -7.58 16.38
CA LEU A 239 12.34 -6.17 16.45
C LEU A 239 11.59 -5.32 15.41
N PHE A 240 11.16 -5.93 14.30
CA PHE A 240 10.37 -5.26 13.26
C PHE A 240 8.89 -5.14 13.67
N THR A 241 8.34 -6.14 14.35
CA THR A 241 6.91 -6.20 14.72
C THR A 241 6.39 -4.92 15.40
N PRO A 242 7.03 -4.37 16.45
CA PRO A 242 6.54 -3.15 17.10
C PRO A 242 6.52 -1.94 16.16
N VAL A 243 7.55 -1.78 15.33
CA VAL A 243 7.68 -0.66 14.39
C VAL A 243 6.58 -0.76 13.33
N LEU A 244 6.41 -1.95 12.74
CA LEU A 244 5.39 -2.20 11.73
C LEU A 244 3.98 -1.97 12.27
N LEU A 245 3.68 -2.45 13.48
CA LEU A 245 2.36 -2.21 14.10
C LEU A 245 2.11 -0.72 14.38
N THR A 246 3.12 0.03 14.85
CA THR A 246 3.00 1.49 14.97
C THR A 246 2.70 2.15 13.64
N LEU A 247 3.37 1.74 12.56
CA LEU A 247 3.14 2.29 11.22
C LEU A 247 1.76 1.91 10.68
N LEU A 248 1.29 0.69 10.95
CA LEU A 248 -0.07 0.26 10.60
C LEU A 248 -1.14 1.04 11.36
N ASP A 249 -0.88 1.54 12.57
CA ASP A 249 -1.84 2.37 13.31
C ASP A 249 -1.90 3.82 12.82
N GLU A 250 -1.02 4.25 11.90
CA GLU A 250 -0.95 5.62 11.43
C GLU A 250 -2.12 5.96 10.47
N PRO A 251 -2.90 7.04 10.72
CA PRO A 251 -4.06 7.39 9.88
C PRO A 251 -3.70 8.07 8.56
N GLN A 252 -2.47 8.59 8.39
CA GLN A 252 -2.06 9.29 7.18
C GLN A 252 -2.00 8.34 5.97
N THR A 253 -2.78 8.63 4.92
CA THR A 253 -2.94 7.78 3.73
C THR A 253 -1.64 7.29 3.11
N ALA A 254 -0.68 8.18 2.82
CA ALA A 254 0.59 7.79 2.20
C ALA A 254 1.41 6.82 3.07
N LEU A 255 1.44 7.06 4.38
CA LEU A 255 2.13 6.18 5.33
C LEU A 255 1.36 4.87 5.53
N LYS A 256 0.03 4.91 5.57
CA LYS A 256 -0.84 3.74 5.71
C LYS A 256 -0.67 2.77 4.54
N VAL A 257 -0.69 3.28 3.30
CA VAL A 257 -0.47 2.46 2.10
C VAL A 257 0.92 1.82 2.14
N ARG A 258 1.97 2.62 2.40
CA ARG A 258 3.34 2.11 2.52
C ARG A 258 3.48 1.06 3.64
N ALA A 259 2.83 1.27 4.79
CA ALA A 259 2.84 0.31 5.90
C ALA A 259 2.14 -1.00 5.56
N LEU A 260 1.06 -0.96 4.76
CA LEU A 260 0.36 -2.14 4.29
C LEU A 260 1.21 -2.94 3.27
N ASP A 261 1.97 -2.26 2.42
CA ASP A 261 2.90 -2.90 1.49
C ASP A 261 4.11 -3.51 2.22
N MET A 262 4.75 -2.77 3.13
CA MET A 262 5.78 -3.31 4.03
C MET A 262 5.26 -4.51 4.82
N PHE A 263 4.01 -4.47 5.30
CA PHE A 263 3.40 -5.61 5.97
C PHE A 263 3.28 -6.85 5.07
N ARG A 264 2.92 -6.69 3.80
CA ARG A 264 2.84 -7.81 2.84
C ARG A 264 4.21 -8.43 2.63
N ASP A 265 5.24 -7.61 2.46
CA ASP A 265 6.63 -8.06 2.28
C ASP A 265 7.13 -8.75 3.55
N PHE A 266 6.89 -8.15 4.73
CA PHE A 266 7.16 -8.73 6.04
C PHE A 266 6.53 -10.12 6.19
N TRP A 267 5.23 -10.24 5.86
CA TRP A 267 4.49 -11.48 6.04
C TRP A 267 4.95 -12.57 5.07
N SER A 268 5.32 -12.21 3.83
CA SER A 268 5.82 -13.16 2.83
C SER A 268 7.14 -13.82 3.22
N ARG A 269 7.98 -13.10 3.97
CA ARG A 269 9.32 -13.54 4.40
C ARG A 269 9.31 -14.28 5.74
N CYS A 270 8.25 -14.10 6.54
CA CYS A 270 8.08 -14.77 7.82
C CYS A 270 7.35 -16.11 7.68
N PRO A 271 7.81 -17.19 8.34
CA PRO A 271 7.08 -18.46 8.31
C PRO A 271 5.70 -18.30 8.98
N GLY A 272 4.62 -18.55 8.23
CA GLY A 272 3.24 -18.36 8.70
C GLY A 272 2.88 -19.16 9.95
N ASP A 273 3.51 -20.31 10.15
CA ASP A 273 3.34 -21.13 11.36
C ASP A 273 3.91 -20.45 12.62
N LEU A 274 5.02 -19.71 12.48
CA LEU A 274 5.65 -18.97 13.58
C LEU A 274 4.74 -17.83 14.05
N MET A 275 4.12 -17.11 13.13
CA MET A 275 3.20 -16.01 13.45
C MET A 275 1.91 -16.49 14.11
N ARG A 276 1.46 -17.72 13.77
CA ARG A 276 0.33 -18.38 14.44
C ARG A 276 0.69 -18.84 15.85
N GLN A 277 1.84 -19.50 16.02
CA GLN A 277 2.30 -19.98 17.32
C GLN A 277 2.56 -18.84 18.31
N THR A 278 3.01 -17.69 17.83
CA THR A 278 3.27 -16.50 18.66
C THR A 278 2.03 -15.65 18.91
N GLY A 279 0.89 -15.98 18.29
CA GLY A 279 -0.36 -15.22 18.39
C GLY A 279 -0.35 -13.87 17.66
N LEU A 280 0.72 -13.56 16.94
CA LEU A 280 0.87 -12.29 16.20
C LEU A 280 -0.02 -12.22 14.97
N ALA A 281 -0.41 -13.36 14.39
CA ALA A 281 -1.38 -13.39 13.30
C ALA A 281 -2.66 -12.62 13.62
N GLN A 282 -3.19 -12.77 14.84
CA GLN A 282 -4.37 -12.04 15.28
C GLN A 282 -4.08 -10.55 15.53
N VAL A 283 -2.89 -10.22 16.04
CA VAL A 283 -2.51 -8.81 16.29
C VAL A 283 -2.41 -8.04 14.98
N PHE A 284 -1.81 -8.64 13.95
CA PHE A 284 -1.75 -8.04 12.62
C PHE A 284 -3.12 -8.00 11.95
N GLU A 285 -3.96 -9.03 12.11
CA GLU A 285 -5.35 -8.98 11.65
C GLU A 285 -6.07 -7.76 12.24
N ASP A 286 -5.99 -7.56 13.55
CA ASP A 286 -6.67 -6.45 14.24
C ASP A 286 -6.08 -5.07 13.90
N ALA A 287 -4.79 -4.99 13.54
CA ALA A 287 -4.15 -3.74 13.10
C ALA A 287 -4.46 -3.40 11.64
N VAL A 288 -4.54 -4.40 10.76
CA VAL A 288 -4.78 -4.21 9.31
C VAL A 288 -6.27 -4.04 9.01
N PHE A 289 -7.15 -4.81 9.67
CA PHE A 289 -8.58 -4.84 9.35
C PHE A 289 -9.26 -3.45 9.36
N PRO A 290 -8.98 -2.54 10.31
CA PRO A 290 -9.57 -1.20 10.28
C PRO A 290 -9.32 -0.43 8.97
N ALA A 291 -8.26 -0.75 8.22
CA ALA A 291 -7.97 -0.13 6.94
C ALA A 291 -9.06 -0.39 5.88
N VAL A 292 -9.80 -1.51 5.95
CA VAL A 292 -10.91 -1.78 5.02
C VAL A 292 -12.16 -0.93 5.29
N LEU A 293 -12.15 -0.14 6.37
CA LEU A 293 -13.25 0.74 6.78
C LEU A 293 -12.98 2.22 6.46
N TYR A 294 -11.88 2.54 5.75
CA TYR A 294 -11.58 3.90 5.27
C TYR A 294 -12.45 4.23 4.07
N LEU A 295 -13.69 4.67 4.34
CA LEU A 295 -14.73 4.90 3.33
C LEU A 295 -14.98 6.40 3.08
N PRO A 296 -15.56 6.76 1.92
CA PRO A 296 -15.86 8.13 1.51
C PRO A 296 -16.59 9.04 2.50
N SER A 297 -17.31 8.46 3.47
CA SER A 297 -18.04 9.22 4.50
C SER A 297 -17.13 10.03 5.43
N LEU A 298 -15.88 9.58 5.62
CA LEU A 298 -14.89 10.22 6.50
C LEU A 298 -13.53 10.45 5.81
N THR A 299 -13.29 9.81 4.67
CA THR A 299 -12.01 9.81 3.96
C THR A 299 -12.27 10.17 2.50
N PRO A 300 -11.51 11.05 1.83
CA PRO A 300 -11.72 11.36 0.42
C PRO A 300 -11.69 10.10 -0.47
N VAL A 301 -12.44 10.09 -1.57
CA VAL A 301 -12.61 8.91 -2.44
C VAL A 301 -11.26 8.38 -2.94
N GLU A 302 -10.36 9.25 -3.36
CA GLU A 302 -9.02 8.91 -3.85
C GLU A 302 -8.19 8.21 -2.77
N GLU A 303 -8.26 8.71 -1.53
CA GLU A 303 -7.56 8.16 -0.39
C GLU A 303 -8.15 6.81 0.04
N SER A 304 -9.49 6.70 0.07
CA SER A 304 -10.19 5.44 0.29
C SER A 304 -9.77 4.39 -0.73
N VAL A 305 -9.79 4.71 -2.03
CA VAL A 305 -9.38 3.77 -3.08
C VAL A 305 -7.93 3.31 -2.88
N ALA A 306 -7.02 4.23 -2.57
CA ALA A 306 -5.61 3.89 -2.35
C ALA A 306 -5.43 2.94 -1.15
N ILE A 307 -6.07 3.24 -0.01
CA ILE A 307 -5.97 2.42 1.20
C ILE A 307 -6.62 1.06 0.99
N LEU A 308 -7.83 1.00 0.42
CA LEU A 308 -8.54 -0.26 0.18
C LEU A 308 -7.76 -1.18 -0.76
N ASN A 309 -7.16 -0.62 -1.82
CA ASN A 309 -6.32 -1.39 -2.74
C ASN A 309 -5.08 -2.00 -2.09
N ALA A 310 -4.53 -1.39 -1.03
CA ALA A 310 -3.43 -1.96 -0.26
C ALA A 310 -3.92 -2.92 0.86
N ALA A 311 -5.05 -2.60 1.49
CA ALA A 311 -5.58 -3.30 2.66
C ALA A 311 -6.12 -4.70 2.33
N TYR A 312 -6.89 -4.85 1.25
CA TYR A 312 -7.44 -6.15 0.88
C TYR A 312 -6.33 -7.17 0.55
N PRO A 313 -5.32 -6.86 -0.29
CA PRO A 313 -4.18 -7.75 -0.49
C PRO A 313 -3.44 -8.10 0.81
N ALA A 314 -3.23 -7.13 1.71
CA ALA A 314 -2.61 -7.39 3.02
C ALA A 314 -3.38 -8.43 3.84
N LEU A 315 -4.71 -8.30 3.93
CA LEU A 315 -5.55 -9.27 4.64
C LEU A 315 -5.60 -10.64 3.93
N MET A 316 -5.53 -10.67 2.61
CA MET A 316 -5.51 -11.93 1.84
C MET A 316 -4.21 -12.71 2.08
N VAL A 317 -3.08 -12.01 2.22
CA VAL A 317 -1.78 -12.62 2.56
C VAL A 317 -1.80 -13.27 3.96
N LEU A 318 -2.52 -12.70 4.94
CA LEU A 318 -2.78 -13.37 6.24
C LEU A 318 -3.56 -14.67 6.09
N VAL A 319 -4.49 -14.72 5.13
CA VAL A 319 -5.25 -15.93 4.81
C VAL A 319 -4.37 -16.96 4.07
N GLY A 320 -3.22 -16.57 3.52
CA GLY A 320 -2.39 -17.41 2.66
C GLY A 320 -2.89 -17.46 1.22
N ILE A 321 -3.65 -16.45 0.80
CA ILE A 321 -4.22 -16.31 -0.54
C ILE A 321 -3.40 -15.27 -1.30
N ASN A 322 -2.91 -15.63 -2.49
CA ASN A 322 -2.37 -14.66 -3.44
C ASN A 322 -3.50 -14.15 -4.37
N LEU A 323 -3.75 -12.84 -4.31
CA LEU A 323 -4.83 -12.18 -5.04
C LEU A 323 -4.61 -12.19 -6.57
N GLU A 324 -3.36 -12.17 -7.02
CA GLU A 324 -3.01 -12.19 -8.45
C GLU A 324 -3.38 -13.52 -9.11
N LEU A 325 -3.25 -14.62 -8.35
CA LEU A 325 -3.71 -15.94 -8.78
C LEU A 325 -5.25 -16.03 -8.73
N ALA A 326 -5.89 -15.34 -7.77
CA ALA A 326 -7.35 -15.34 -7.58
C ALA A 326 -8.13 -14.64 -8.72
N ALA A 327 -7.49 -13.64 -9.34
CA ALA A 327 -8.11 -12.80 -10.35
C ALA A 327 -8.31 -13.52 -11.69
N ASN A 328 -7.45 -14.50 -11.99
CA ASN A 328 -7.50 -15.31 -13.20
C ASN A 328 -8.60 -16.38 -13.08
N GLU A 329 -9.43 -16.52 -14.11
CA GLU A 329 -10.60 -17.43 -14.15
C GLU A 329 -10.23 -18.93 -14.02
N LEU A 330 -8.94 -19.26 -13.93
CA LEU A 330 -8.34 -20.59 -14.08
C LEU A 330 -7.83 -21.23 -12.79
N CYS A 331 -8.34 -20.87 -11.60
CA CYS A 331 -8.13 -21.71 -10.42
C CYS A 331 -8.93 -23.03 -10.51
N THR A 332 -8.58 -23.89 -11.47
CA THR A 332 -8.96 -25.30 -11.56
C THR A 332 -8.41 -26.13 -10.39
N GLU A 333 -7.53 -25.55 -9.57
CA GLU A 333 -6.99 -26.15 -8.33
C GLU A 333 -7.65 -25.60 -7.04
N ALA A 334 -8.73 -24.82 -7.12
CA ALA A 334 -9.51 -24.40 -5.94
C ALA A 334 -10.42 -25.51 -5.37
N THR A 335 -10.15 -26.77 -5.70
CA THR A 335 -10.76 -27.93 -5.06
C THR A 335 -9.82 -28.46 -3.98
N THR A 336 -10.18 -28.18 -2.72
CA THR A 336 -9.58 -28.69 -1.45
C THR A 336 -8.60 -27.80 -0.66
N ALA A 337 -8.67 -26.47 -0.76
CA ALA A 337 -8.03 -25.63 0.25
C ALA A 337 -8.74 -25.82 1.62
N THR A 338 -8.16 -26.64 2.50
CA THR A 338 -8.62 -26.80 3.89
C THR A 338 -8.20 -25.58 4.70
N PHE A 339 -9.03 -24.54 4.68
CA PHE A 339 -8.80 -23.37 5.51
C PHE A 339 -8.85 -23.75 7.00
N THR A 340 -7.87 -23.25 7.77
CA THR A 340 -7.94 -23.26 9.23
C THR A 340 -9.16 -22.47 9.71
N GLN A 341 -9.65 -22.78 10.91
CA GLN A 341 -10.80 -22.08 11.48
C GLN A 341 -10.57 -20.55 11.57
N GLY A 342 -9.33 -20.10 11.84
CA GLY A 342 -8.98 -18.68 11.86
C GLY A 342 -9.08 -18.02 10.48
N GLN A 343 -8.57 -18.68 9.43
CA GLN A 343 -8.67 -18.20 8.05
C GLN A 343 -10.13 -18.07 7.59
N GLN A 344 -10.98 -19.06 7.92
CA GLN A 344 -12.40 -18.99 7.59
C GLN A 344 -13.10 -17.85 8.32
N LYS A 345 -12.76 -17.60 9.59
CA LYS A 345 -13.30 -16.47 10.35
C LYS A 345 -12.90 -15.13 9.75
N LEU A 346 -11.64 -14.96 9.34
CA LEU A 346 -11.18 -13.75 8.68
C LEU A 346 -11.89 -13.53 7.33
N LEU A 347 -12.04 -14.57 6.51
CA LEU A 347 -12.81 -14.48 5.25
C LEU A 347 -14.28 -14.11 5.51
N ASP A 348 -14.90 -14.69 6.53
CA ASP A 348 -16.26 -14.36 6.93
C ASP A 348 -16.40 -12.91 7.39
N ARG A 349 -15.43 -12.42 8.16
CA ARG A 349 -15.34 -11.03 8.62
C ARG A 349 -15.14 -10.08 7.44
N LEU A 350 -14.26 -10.41 6.50
CA LEU A 350 -14.03 -9.64 5.27
C LEU A 350 -15.30 -9.47 4.45
N VAL A 351 -16.06 -10.55 4.21
CA VAL A 351 -17.32 -10.46 3.46
C VAL A 351 -18.36 -9.62 4.21
N ARG A 352 -18.54 -9.88 5.52
CA ARG A 352 -19.60 -9.24 6.32
C ARG A 352 -19.30 -7.79 6.68
N GLU A 353 -18.15 -7.56 7.29
CA GLU A 353 -17.77 -6.28 7.89
C GLU A 353 -16.91 -5.42 6.96
N GLY A 354 -16.09 -6.05 6.11
CA GLY A 354 -15.29 -5.31 5.14
C GLY A 354 -16.12 -4.87 3.93
N ILE A 355 -16.74 -5.84 3.24
CA ILE A 355 -17.36 -5.59 1.94
C ILE A 355 -18.83 -5.22 2.05
N LEU A 356 -19.66 -6.02 2.71
CA LEU A 356 -21.10 -5.76 2.76
C LEU A 356 -21.43 -4.47 3.52
N VAL A 357 -20.80 -4.25 4.67
CA VAL A 357 -20.91 -2.97 5.40
C VAL A 357 -20.28 -1.84 4.60
N GLY A 358 -19.12 -2.05 3.96
CA GLY A 358 -18.49 -1.06 3.10
C GLY A 358 -19.39 -0.59 1.95
N TYR A 359 -20.02 -1.54 1.26
CA TYR A 359 -20.99 -1.25 0.20
C TYR A 359 -22.21 -0.49 0.74
N HIS A 360 -22.75 -0.89 1.89
CA HIS A 360 -23.90 -0.19 2.48
C HIS A 360 -23.61 1.29 2.78
N HIS A 361 -22.37 1.64 3.12
CA HIS A 361 -21.97 3.01 3.43
C HIS A 361 -21.42 3.79 2.23
N ALA A 362 -21.03 3.13 1.14
CA ALA A 362 -20.36 3.75 0.00
C ALA A 362 -20.94 3.34 -1.36
N SER A 363 -22.19 2.85 -1.40
CA SER A 363 -22.87 2.43 -2.63
C SER A 363 -23.04 3.57 -3.64
N GLU A 364 -23.08 4.82 -3.16
CA GLU A 364 -23.15 6.03 -4.00
C GLU A 364 -21.83 6.33 -4.75
N HIS A 365 -20.72 5.69 -4.35
CA HIS A 365 -19.39 5.94 -4.92
C HIS A 365 -18.98 4.82 -5.89
N VAL A 366 -19.23 5.02 -7.19
CA VAL A 366 -19.04 4.01 -8.26
C VAL A 366 -17.64 3.37 -8.28
N ARG A 367 -16.57 4.14 -7.99
CA ARG A 367 -15.19 3.64 -7.91
C ARG A 367 -14.97 2.68 -6.74
N ILE A 368 -15.63 2.94 -5.61
CA ILE A 368 -15.59 2.06 -4.44
C ILE A 368 -16.41 0.80 -4.71
N VAL A 369 -17.59 0.94 -5.33
CA VAL A 369 -18.43 -0.21 -5.71
C VAL A 369 -17.68 -1.16 -6.64
N GLU A 370 -16.98 -0.63 -7.65
CA GLU A 370 -16.11 -1.42 -8.53
C GLU A 370 -15.04 -2.20 -7.74
N LEU A 371 -14.29 -1.48 -6.88
CA LEU A 371 -13.24 -2.07 -6.06
C LEU A 371 -13.80 -3.19 -5.17
N LEU A 372 -14.90 -2.92 -4.47
CA LEU A 372 -15.55 -3.91 -3.59
C LEU A 372 -16.02 -5.14 -4.38
N CYS A 373 -16.60 -4.96 -5.57
CA CYS A 373 -16.99 -6.08 -6.44
C CYS A 373 -15.77 -6.90 -6.88
N TYR A 374 -14.68 -6.23 -7.27
CA TYR A 374 -13.44 -6.89 -7.65
C TYR A 374 -12.84 -7.71 -6.50
N GLN A 375 -12.75 -7.14 -5.30
CA GLN A 375 -12.20 -7.81 -4.12
C GLN A 375 -13.11 -8.96 -3.67
N LEU A 376 -14.43 -8.75 -3.69
CA LEU A 376 -15.40 -9.79 -3.38
C LEU A 376 -15.32 -10.95 -4.36
N ARG A 377 -15.17 -10.69 -5.67
CA ARG A 377 -15.01 -11.75 -6.68
C ARG A 377 -13.82 -12.65 -6.35
N CYS A 378 -12.71 -12.07 -5.93
CA CYS A 378 -11.54 -12.82 -5.52
C CYS A 378 -11.82 -13.68 -4.28
N ILE A 379 -12.47 -13.11 -3.26
CA ILE A 379 -12.86 -13.85 -2.06
C ILE A 379 -13.83 -14.99 -2.39
N VAL A 380 -14.84 -14.75 -3.24
CA VAL A 380 -15.83 -15.75 -3.66
C VAL A 380 -15.15 -16.92 -4.37
N ASN A 381 -14.21 -16.64 -5.28
CA ASN A 381 -13.45 -17.68 -5.98
C ASN A 381 -12.68 -18.60 -5.01
N TRP A 382 -12.15 -18.05 -3.93
CA TRP A 382 -11.42 -18.81 -2.91
C TRP A 382 -12.31 -19.52 -1.91
N MET A 383 -13.36 -18.86 -1.43
CA MET A 383 -14.32 -19.44 -0.50
C MET A 383 -15.14 -20.57 -1.15
N GLY A 384 -15.33 -20.50 -2.48
CA GLY A 384 -16.07 -21.51 -3.23
C GLY A 384 -17.49 -21.69 -2.68
N ILE A 385 -17.85 -22.93 -2.36
CA ILE A 385 -19.18 -23.27 -1.84
C ILE A 385 -19.47 -22.63 -0.47
N LEU A 386 -18.44 -22.25 0.30
CA LEU A 386 -18.64 -21.57 1.59
C LEU A 386 -19.30 -20.20 1.43
N THR A 387 -19.24 -19.60 0.24
CA THR A 387 -19.92 -18.35 -0.11
C THR A 387 -21.45 -18.48 -0.04
N VAL A 388 -22.02 -19.69 -0.13
CA VAL A 388 -23.48 -19.92 -0.18
C VAL A 388 -24.24 -19.22 0.97
N LYS A 389 -23.64 -19.13 2.16
CA LYS A 389 -24.26 -18.48 3.34
C LYS A 389 -24.46 -16.97 3.17
N TYR A 390 -23.86 -16.36 2.17
CA TYR A 390 -23.93 -14.93 1.87
C TYR A 390 -24.85 -14.60 0.69
N LEU A 391 -25.35 -15.59 -0.07
CA LEU A 391 -26.16 -15.35 -1.28
C LEU A 391 -27.35 -14.41 -1.03
N LYS A 392 -27.99 -14.52 0.13
CA LYS A 392 -29.13 -13.67 0.50
C LYS A 392 -28.78 -12.18 0.48
N ASN A 393 -27.52 -11.82 0.73
CA ASN A 393 -27.05 -10.43 0.71
C ASN A 393 -26.31 -10.10 -0.60
N LEU A 394 -25.57 -11.06 -1.16
CA LEU A 394 -24.77 -10.85 -2.37
C LEU A 394 -25.64 -10.70 -3.63
N ILE A 395 -26.70 -11.50 -3.77
CA ILE A 395 -27.55 -11.44 -4.96
C ILE A 395 -28.28 -10.08 -5.06
N PRO A 396 -28.94 -9.57 -3.99
CA PRO A 396 -29.53 -8.24 -4.05
C PRO A 396 -28.51 -7.13 -4.33
N MET A 397 -27.33 -7.17 -3.68
CA MET A 397 -26.26 -6.21 -3.92
C MET A 397 -25.83 -6.18 -5.40
N VAL A 398 -25.53 -7.33 -5.98
CA VAL A 398 -25.09 -7.42 -7.39
C VAL A 398 -26.21 -7.02 -8.34
N THR A 399 -27.46 -7.41 -8.03
CA THR A 399 -28.63 -7.05 -8.83
C THR A 399 -28.86 -5.54 -8.82
N GLU A 400 -28.79 -4.90 -7.65
CA GLU A 400 -28.92 -3.45 -7.50
C GLU A 400 -27.91 -2.70 -8.39
N ILE A 401 -26.63 -3.07 -8.32
CA ILE A 401 -25.56 -2.48 -9.15
C ILE A 401 -25.84 -2.69 -10.64
N MET A 402 -26.27 -3.88 -11.05
CA MET A 402 -26.53 -4.20 -12.46
C MET A 402 -27.78 -3.51 -13.01
N THR A 403 -28.77 -3.23 -12.16
CA THR A 403 -30.04 -2.60 -12.57
C THR A 403 -30.05 -1.08 -12.42
N GLU A 404 -28.92 -0.48 -12.01
CA GLU A 404 -28.84 0.96 -11.82
C GLU A 404 -29.02 1.70 -13.16
N PRO A 405 -29.99 2.63 -13.30
CA PRO A 405 -30.30 3.29 -14.57
C PRO A 405 -29.12 4.02 -15.21
N PHE A 406 -28.18 4.52 -14.41
CA PHE A 406 -27.01 5.25 -14.87
C PHE A 406 -25.71 4.42 -14.82
N GLY A 407 -25.80 3.10 -14.64
CA GLY A 407 -24.62 2.23 -14.52
C GLY A 407 -23.69 2.25 -15.75
N THR A 408 -24.23 2.58 -16.92
CA THR A 408 -23.52 2.78 -18.20
C THR A 408 -22.59 4.00 -18.21
N GLN A 409 -22.79 4.98 -17.32
CA GLN A 409 -21.87 6.11 -17.14
C GLN A 409 -20.55 5.70 -16.49
N TYR A 410 -20.50 4.53 -15.84
CA TYR A 410 -19.28 3.95 -15.29
C TYR A 410 -19.17 2.44 -15.61
N PRO A 411 -18.84 2.09 -16.87
CA PRO A 411 -18.77 0.70 -17.33
C PRO A 411 -17.87 -0.25 -16.49
N PRO A 412 -16.73 0.20 -15.92
CA PRO A 412 -15.88 -0.69 -15.10
C PRO A 412 -16.58 -1.28 -13.87
N GLY A 413 -17.44 -0.48 -13.22
CA GLY A 413 -18.24 -0.95 -12.08
C GLY A 413 -19.24 -2.04 -12.48
N LEU A 414 -19.90 -1.85 -13.62
CA LEU A 414 -20.86 -2.81 -14.17
C LEU A 414 -20.20 -4.13 -14.58
N SER A 415 -19.06 -4.07 -15.29
CA SER A 415 -18.27 -5.27 -15.63
C SER A 415 -17.80 -6.00 -14.38
N SER A 416 -17.35 -5.28 -13.35
CA SER A 416 -16.95 -5.88 -12.07
C SER A 416 -18.10 -6.61 -11.37
N ALA A 417 -19.32 -6.05 -11.41
CA ALA A 417 -20.51 -6.70 -10.87
C ALA A 417 -20.91 -7.95 -11.69
N ILE A 418 -20.87 -7.89 -13.02
CA ILE A 418 -21.16 -9.04 -13.90
C ILE A 418 -20.16 -10.17 -13.65
N ARG A 419 -18.86 -9.85 -13.54
CA ARG A 419 -17.81 -10.84 -13.24
C ARG A 419 -17.95 -11.44 -11.85
N LEU A 420 -18.38 -10.65 -10.86
CA LEU A 420 -18.73 -11.16 -9.54
C LEU A 420 -19.92 -12.12 -9.61
N LEU A 421 -20.98 -11.80 -10.37
CA LEU A 421 -22.11 -12.70 -10.59
C LEU A 421 -21.66 -14.02 -11.23
N GLN A 422 -20.79 -13.98 -12.24
CA GLN A 422 -20.22 -15.18 -12.85
C GLN A 422 -19.48 -16.05 -11.82
N ALA A 423 -18.67 -15.44 -10.94
CA ALA A 423 -17.99 -16.16 -9.87
C ALA A 423 -19.01 -16.84 -8.92
N ILE A 424 -20.05 -16.11 -8.50
CA ILE A 424 -21.12 -16.63 -7.65
C ILE A 424 -21.86 -17.79 -8.33
N LEU A 425 -22.21 -17.66 -9.61
CA LEU A 425 -22.85 -18.72 -10.38
C LEU A 425 -21.98 -19.98 -10.42
N ARG A 426 -20.67 -19.83 -10.63
CA ARG A 426 -19.72 -20.94 -10.68
C ARG A 426 -19.57 -21.64 -9.32
N THR A 427 -19.44 -20.88 -8.23
CA THR A 427 -19.10 -21.43 -6.92
C THR A 427 -20.31 -21.87 -6.10
N CYS A 428 -21.47 -21.27 -6.36
CA CYS A 428 -22.69 -21.46 -5.57
C CYS A 428 -23.84 -22.07 -6.36
N TRP A 429 -23.58 -22.62 -7.55
CA TRP A 429 -24.57 -23.19 -8.47
C TRP A 429 -25.67 -24.04 -7.81
N PRO A 430 -25.45 -24.89 -6.78
CA PRO A 430 -26.50 -25.73 -6.23
C PRO A 430 -27.65 -24.95 -5.57
N ARG A 431 -27.43 -23.69 -5.19
CA ARG A 431 -28.44 -22.83 -4.53
C ARG A 431 -28.96 -21.69 -5.39
N ILE A 432 -28.33 -21.43 -6.54
CA ILE A 432 -28.76 -20.41 -7.50
C ILE A 432 -30.17 -20.61 -8.05
N PRO A 433 -30.72 -21.83 -8.23
CA PRO A 433 -32.10 -22.01 -8.68
C PRO A 433 -33.15 -21.24 -7.86
N HIS A 434 -32.89 -20.89 -6.59
CA HIS A 434 -33.79 -20.06 -5.79
C HIS A 434 -33.78 -18.57 -6.16
N TYR A 435 -32.70 -18.09 -6.78
CA TYR A 435 -32.47 -16.67 -7.13
C TYR A 435 -32.55 -16.40 -8.64
N CYS A 436 -32.73 -17.44 -9.45
CA CYS A 436 -32.77 -17.37 -10.91
C CYS A 436 -33.65 -16.24 -11.49
N ASN A 437 -34.86 -16.01 -10.97
CA ASN A 437 -35.76 -14.97 -11.47
C ASN A 437 -35.19 -13.56 -11.24
N GLU A 438 -34.54 -13.34 -10.10
CA GLU A 438 -33.89 -12.09 -9.77
C GLU A 438 -32.68 -11.85 -10.68
N ILE A 439 -31.89 -12.89 -10.94
CA ILE A 439 -30.74 -12.83 -11.84
C ILE A 439 -31.18 -12.58 -13.30
N ILE A 440 -32.25 -13.25 -13.76
CA ILE A 440 -32.83 -13.02 -15.10
C ILE A 440 -33.28 -11.57 -15.23
N LYS A 441 -33.99 -11.04 -14.22
CA LYS A 441 -34.41 -9.64 -14.20
C LYS A 441 -33.20 -8.69 -14.25
N ALA A 442 -32.16 -8.96 -13.48
CA ALA A 442 -30.94 -8.15 -13.44
C ALA A 442 -30.26 -8.08 -14.81
N LEU A 443 -30.06 -9.24 -15.45
CA LEU A 443 -29.46 -9.35 -16.78
C LEU A 443 -30.30 -8.62 -17.84
N MET A 444 -31.63 -8.78 -17.79
CA MET A 444 -32.55 -8.14 -18.72
C MET A 444 -32.48 -6.61 -18.62
N VAL A 445 -32.62 -6.05 -17.42
CA VAL A 445 -32.61 -4.59 -17.23
C VAL A 445 -31.24 -4.01 -17.59
N CYS A 446 -30.15 -4.65 -17.13
CA CYS A 446 -28.79 -4.24 -17.48
C CYS A 446 -28.56 -4.22 -18.99
N TRP A 447 -29.03 -5.25 -19.70
CA TRP A 447 -28.93 -5.33 -21.15
C TRP A 447 -29.68 -4.20 -21.85
N LEU A 448 -30.92 -3.92 -21.43
CA LEU A 448 -31.73 -2.85 -22.00
C LEU A 448 -31.08 -1.48 -21.78
N ASN A 449 -30.60 -1.19 -20.57
CA ASN A 449 -29.87 0.05 -20.28
C ASN A 449 -28.64 0.22 -21.20
N VAL A 450 -27.91 -0.88 -21.48
CA VAL A 450 -26.75 -0.85 -22.38
C VAL A 450 -27.13 -0.69 -23.85
N GLU A 451 -28.27 -1.25 -24.31
CA GLU A 451 -28.75 -1.06 -25.69
C GLU A 451 -29.44 0.30 -25.91
N GLU A 452 -30.01 0.91 -24.88
CA GLU A 452 -30.62 2.25 -24.93
C GLU A 452 -29.59 3.38 -25.01
N GLU A 453 -28.37 3.16 -24.53
CA GLU A 453 -27.28 4.14 -24.55
C GLU A 453 -26.72 4.32 -25.98
N GLU A 454 -26.70 5.56 -26.50
CA GLU A 454 -26.23 5.83 -27.86
C GLU A 454 -24.72 5.50 -28.03
N GLU A 455 -24.36 4.87 -29.16
CA GLU A 455 -22.98 4.60 -29.57
C GLU A 455 -22.18 5.91 -29.69
N GLY A 456 -21.43 6.25 -28.62
CA GLY A 456 -20.64 7.48 -28.53
C GLY A 456 -20.70 8.16 -27.16
N LEU A 457 -21.67 7.81 -26.31
CA LEU A 457 -21.79 8.30 -24.93
C LEU A 457 -21.02 7.44 -23.91
N PHE A 458 -20.55 6.25 -24.31
CA PHE A 458 -19.72 5.42 -23.46
C PHE A 458 -18.38 6.10 -23.16
N PRO A 459 -17.98 6.18 -21.87
CA PRO A 459 -16.69 6.75 -21.49
C PRO A 459 -15.52 6.04 -22.18
N SER A 460 -14.58 6.82 -22.71
CA SER A 460 -13.34 6.29 -23.29
C SER A 460 -12.41 5.75 -22.19
N GLY A 461 -11.94 4.51 -22.32
CA GLY A 461 -10.99 3.90 -21.38
C GLY A 461 -11.55 2.79 -20.47
N GLY A 462 -12.82 2.40 -20.65
CA GLY A 462 -13.45 1.25 -19.96
C GLY A 462 -13.93 0.15 -20.93
N PRO A 463 -14.60 -0.90 -20.41
CA PRO A 463 -15.24 -1.90 -21.26
C PRO A 463 -16.31 -1.25 -22.12
N ASP A 464 -16.27 -1.55 -23.42
CA ASP A 464 -17.27 -1.06 -24.38
C ASP A 464 -18.59 -1.84 -24.24
N ALA A 465 -19.65 -1.33 -24.90
CA ALA A 465 -20.96 -1.96 -24.88
C ALA A 465 -20.92 -3.43 -25.37
N ALA A 466 -20.09 -3.75 -26.37
CA ALA A 466 -19.99 -5.10 -26.91
C ALA A 466 -19.32 -6.08 -25.92
N GLN A 467 -18.33 -5.62 -25.16
CA GLN A 467 -17.69 -6.37 -24.08
C GLN A 467 -18.69 -6.66 -22.96
N LEU A 468 -19.45 -5.65 -22.52
CA LEU A 468 -20.50 -5.82 -21.50
C LEU A 468 -21.57 -6.81 -21.97
N GLN A 469 -22.06 -6.67 -23.21
CA GLN A 469 -23.01 -7.60 -23.82
C GLN A 469 -22.45 -9.03 -23.91
N GLY A 470 -21.16 -9.17 -24.24
CA GLY A 470 -20.45 -10.45 -24.26
C GLY A 470 -20.40 -11.10 -22.87
N GLU A 471 -20.05 -10.33 -21.84
CA GLU A 471 -20.03 -10.79 -20.44
C GLU A 471 -21.43 -11.17 -19.93
N MET A 472 -22.46 -10.40 -20.27
CA MET A 472 -23.85 -10.73 -19.94
C MET A 472 -24.33 -12.01 -20.63
N THR A 473 -24.01 -12.18 -21.92
CA THR A 473 -24.36 -13.40 -22.68
C THR A 473 -23.67 -14.63 -22.08
N LYS A 474 -22.38 -14.52 -21.70
CA LYS A 474 -21.66 -15.57 -20.96
C LYS A 474 -22.38 -15.90 -19.65
N THR A 475 -22.80 -14.88 -18.91
CA THR A 475 -23.49 -15.03 -17.61
C THR A 475 -24.87 -15.70 -17.77
N ALA A 476 -25.64 -15.34 -18.80
CA ALA A 476 -26.91 -15.99 -19.15
C ALA A 476 -26.71 -17.47 -19.50
N GLY A 477 -25.66 -17.80 -20.27
CA GLY A 477 -25.29 -19.18 -20.57
C GLY A 477 -24.89 -19.99 -19.34
N MET A 478 -24.15 -19.38 -18.40
CA MET A 478 -23.83 -20.01 -17.11
C MET A 478 -25.11 -20.28 -16.30
N LEU A 479 -26.03 -19.32 -16.23
CA LEU A 479 -27.31 -19.50 -15.55
C LEU A 479 -28.15 -20.63 -16.18
N ALA A 480 -28.21 -20.70 -17.50
CA ALA A 480 -28.91 -21.76 -18.23
C ALA A 480 -28.35 -23.15 -17.88
N ALA A 481 -27.01 -23.28 -17.83
CA ALA A 481 -26.36 -24.52 -17.42
C ALA A 481 -26.70 -24.91 -15.98
N VAL A 482 -26.72 -23.94 -15.05
CA VAL A 482 -27.09 -24.17 -13.65
C VAL A 482 -28.56 -24.58 -13.50
N MET A 483 -29.47 -23.95 -14.25
CA MET A 483 -30.89 -24.29 -14.23
C MET A 483 -31.16 -25.67 -14.80
N LYS A 484 -30.52 -26.00 -15.93
CA LYS A 484 -30.58 -27.34 -16.52
C LYS A 484 -30.08 -28.43 -15.56
N ALA A 485 -29.01 -28.16 -14.81
CA ALA A 485 -28.50 -29.07 -13.79
C ALA A 485 -29.45 -29.27 -12.59
N ALA A 486 -30.42 -28.36 -12.41
CA ALA A 486 -31.45 -28.43 -11.38
C ALA A 486 -32.82 -28.89 -11.93
N ASP A 487 -32.86 -29.43 -13.16
CA ASP A 487 -34.08 -29.83 -13.88
C ASP A 487 -35.14 -28.71 -14.01
N LEU A 488 -34.68 -27.46 -14.10
CA LEU A 488 -35.54 -26.30 -14.36
C LEU A 488 -35.34 -25.80 -15.79
N ASP A 489 -36.46 -25.58 -16.49
CA ASP A 489 -36.44 -24.97 -17.81
C ASP A 489 -36.31 -23.43 -17.70
N MET A 490 -35.26 -22.89 -18.30
CA MET A 490 -35.04 -21.44 -18.38
C MET A 490 -35.94 -20.81 -19.46
N ASP A 491 -36.27 -21.58 -20.49
CA ASP A 491 -36.97 -21.10 -21.67
C ASP A 491 -38.42 -20.74 -21.35
N GLU A 492 -39.06 -21.49 -20.44
CA GLU A 492 -40.40 -21.18 -19.93
C GLU A 492 -40.48 -19.79 -19.30
N ARG A 493 -39.40 -19.34 -18.66
CA ARG A 493 -39.34 -18.05 -17.96
C ARG A 493 -38.95 -16.90 -18.87
N VAL A 494 -38.05 -17.17 -19.82
CA VAL A 494 -37.49 -16.15 -20.71
C VAL A 494 -38.36 -15.92 -21.96
N SER A 495 -39.06 -16.94 -22.46
CA SER A 495 -39.88 -16.85 -23.69
C SER A 495 -40.96 -15.76 -23.63
N PRO A 496 -41.71 -15.56 -22.53
CA PRO A 496 -42.66 -14.45 -22.41
C PRO A 496 -41.98 -13.07 -22.45
N LEU A 497 -40.76 -12.97 -21.92
CA LEU A 497 -39.98 -11.73 -21.90
C LEU A 497 -39.49 -11.37 -23.30
N ILE A 498 -38.93 -12.33 -24.06
CA ILE A 498 -38.50 -12.12 -25.45
C ILE A 498 -39.68 -11.73 -26.37
N LYS A 499 -40.88 -12.28 -26.12
CA LYS A 499 -42.09 -11.88 -26.86
C LYS A 499 -42.48 -10.43 -26.63
N THR A 500 -42.19 -9.90 -25.44
CA THR A 500 -42.47 -8.52 -25.09
C THR A 500 -41.37 -7.60 -25.64
N GLU A 501 -40.10 -8.00 -25.46
CA GLU A 501 -38.91 -7.25 -25.89
C GLU A 501 -38.00 -8.12 -26.77
N PRO A 502 -38.13 -8.05 -28.12
CA PRO A 502 -37.38 -8.92 -29.05
C PRO A 502 -35.86 -8.78 -28.96
N GLN A 503 -35.38 -7.61 -28.51
CA GLN A 503 -33.98 -7.28 -28.29
C GLN A 503 -33.27 -8.26 -27.34
N LEU A 504 -34.00 -8.77 -26.33
CA LEU A 504 -33.50 -9.76 -25.35
C LEU A 504 -33.15 -11.12 -25.96
N GLY A 505 -33.57 -11.39 -27.20
CA GLY A 505 -33.21 -12.63 -27.91
C GLY A 505 -31.70 -12.80 -28.07
N LYS A 506 -30.94 -11.69 -28.20
CA LYS A 506 -29.47 -11.73 -28.30
C LYS A 506 -28.78 -12.08 -26.97
N LEU A 507 -29.38 -11.68 -25.84
CA LEU A 507 -28.86 -11.94 -24.50
C LEU A 507 -28.99 -13.42 -24.14
N PHE A 508 -30.18 -13.98 -24.33
CA PHE A 508 -30.48 -15.33 -23.85
C PHE A 508 -30.13 -16.43 -24.83
N LYS A 509 -29.77 -16.10 -26.08
CA LYS A 509 -29.40 -17.01 -27.19
C LYS A 509 -29.70 -18.45 -26.83
N LEU A 510 -31.01 -18.75 -26.83
CA LEU A 510 -31.52 -20.07 -26.54
C LEU A 510 -30.69 -21.05 -27.36
N ALA A 511 -30.13 -22.06 -26.70
CA ALA A 511 -29.32 -23.09 -27.34
C ALA A 511 -30.19 -23.94 -28.27
N ASN A 512 -30.69 -23.34 -29.36
CA ASN A 512 -31.35 -24.00 -30.46
C ASN A 512 -30.26 -24.63 -31.34
N SER A 513 -29.65 -25.69 -30.81
CA SER A 513 -28.96 -26.70 -31.62
C SER A 513 -28.88 -28.04 -30.89
N SER A 514 -30.01 -28.58 -30.42
CA SER A 514 -30.15 -30.03 -30.26
C SER A 514 -31.62 -30.47 -30.13
N SER A 515 -32.42 -30.31 -31.19
CA SER A 515 -33.51 -31.26 -31.49
C SER A 515 -33.90 -31.16 -32.97
N GLY A 516 -34.06 -32.31 -33.64
CA GLY A 516 -34.74 -32.38 -34.94
C GLY A 516 -33.92 -32.85 -36.14
N GLY A 517 -33.17 -33.94 -36.02
CA GLY A 517 -32.60 -34.67 -37.16
C GLY A 517 -33.13 -36.10 -37.24
N GLY A 518 -34.45 -36.28 -37.22
CA GLY A 518 -35.07 -37.55 -37.58
C GLY A 518 -35.05 -37.70 -39.10
N SER A 519 -34.12 -38.50 -39.63
CA SER A 519 -34.31 -39.13 -40.95
C SER A 519 -34.53 -40.62 -40.73
N SER A 520 -35.79 -41.01 -40.76
CA SER A 520 -36.22 -42.35 -41.10
C SER A 520 -35.60 -42.76 -42.43
N HIS A 521 -34.88 -43.88 -42.46
CA HIS A 521 -34.67 -44.65 -43.68
C HIS A 521 -35.05 -46.10 -43.37
N GLU A 522 -36.22 -46.49 -43.85
CA GLU A 522 -36.52 -47.86 -44.25
C GLU A 522 -35.56 -48.23 -45.39
N VAL A 523 -34.81 -49.33 -45.26
CA VAL A 523 -35.05 -50.65 -45.89
C VAL A 523 -34.28 -51.69 -45.07
#